data_AF-A0A3B4X6W2-F1
#
_entry.id   AF-A0A3B4X6W2-F1
#
_cell.length_a   1.000
_cell.length_b   1.000
_cell.length_c   1.000
_cell.angle_alpha   90.00
_cell.angle_beta   90.00
_cell.angle_gamma   90.00
#
_symmetry.space_group_name_H-M   'P 1'
#
loop_
_entity.id
_entity.type
_entity.pdbx_description
1 polymer ?
#
loop_
_entity_poly.entity_id
_entity_poly.type
_entity_poly.pdbx_seq_one_letter_code
_entity_poly.pdbx_strand_id
1 'polypeptide(L)'
;SDEKIVGLDLSHDAADLPVNRPKNRYTNILPYDFSRVKLISMHNDEGSDYINANYIPGYKHAKEYIATQGPLPETRNDFWRMVLTFSNSLFSLLLLNV
;
A
#
# COMPACT_ATOMS: atom_id res chain seq x y z
N SER A 1 -30.03 2.84 -0.39
CA SER A 1 -29.56 3.99 -1.19
C SER A 1 -28.14 4.37 -0.79
N ASP A 2 -27.29 3.39 -0.48
CA ASP A 2 -26.15 3.61 0.43
C ASP A 2 -24.84 2.97 -0.07
N GLU A 3 -24.78 2.55 -1.33
CA GLU A 3 -23.60 1.87 -1.87
C GLU A 3 -22.63 2.81 -2.63
N LYS A 4 -22.97 4.09 -2.79
CA LYS A 4 -22.18 5.04 -3.61
C LYS A 4 -21.18 5.93 -2.85
N ILE A 5 -21.13 5.89 -1.52
CA ILE A 5 -20.33 6.84 -0.71
C ILE A 5 -19.10 6.18 -0.06
N VAL A 6 -19.02 4.84 -0.05
CA VAL A 6 -17.92 4.12 0.62
C VAL A 6 -16.64 4.18 -0.24
N GLY A 7 -15.82 5.23 -0.05
CA GLY A 7 -14.46 5.30 -0.60
C GLY A 7 -14.03 6.67 -1.16
N LEU A 8 -14.96 7.53 -1.55
CA LEU A 8 -14.66 8.79 -2.26
C LEU A 8 -14.09 9.92 -1.37
N ASP A 9 -14.08 9.76 -0.04
CA ASP A 9 -13.61 10.78 0.92
C ASP A 9 -12.55 10.22 1.89
N LEU A 10 -11.87 9.13 1.49
CA LEU A 10 -10.82 8.53 2.31
C LEU A 10 -9.47 9.11 1.89
N SER A 11 -8.71 9.64 2.85
CA SER A 11 -7.45 10.34 2.58
C SER A 11 -6.38 9.41 1.99
N HIS A 12 -5.53 9.98 1.16
CA HIS A 12 -4.34 9.36 0.57
C HIS A 12 -3.16 10.34 0.60
N ASP A 13 -3.07 11.14 1.66
CA ASP A 13 -2.13 12.25 1.80
C ASP A 13 -0.68 11.77 1.70
N ALA A 14 -0.38 10.59 2.25
CA ALA A 14 0.96 10.00 2.15
C ALA A 14 1.35 9.72 0.70
N ALA A 15 0.40 9.34 -0.16
CA ALA A 15 0.62 9.09 -1.58
C ALA A 15 0.85 10.38 -2.37
N ASP A 16 0.28 11.49 -1.91
CA ASP A 16 0.39 12.81 -2.54
C ASP A 16 1.64 13.59 -2.17
N LEU A 17 2.39 13.15 -1.15
CA LEU A 17 3.69 13.74 -0.80
C LEU A 17 4.62 13.74 -2.03
N PRO A 18 5.30 14.86 -2.34
CA PRO A 18 6.16 14.95 -3.52
C PRO A 18 7.20 13.82 -3.63
N VAL A 19 7.74 13.35 -2.50
CA VAL A 19 8.72 12.24 -2.43
C VAL A 19 8.12 10.87 -2.75
N ASN A 20 6.79 10.71 -2.60
CA ASN A 20 6.09 9.45 -2.80
C ASN A 20 5.37 9.36 -4.14
N ARG A 21 5.07 10.49 -4.80
CA ARG A 21 4.44 10.50 -6.13
C ARG A 21 5.16 9.62 -7.17
N PRO A 22 6.50 9.62 -7.28
CA PRO A 22 7.20 8.76 -8.23
C PRO A 22 7.06 7.26 -7.91
N LYS A 23 6.65 6.90 -6.69
CA LYS A 23 6.48 5.50 -6.26
C LYS A 23 5.12 4.91 -6.69
N ASN A 24 4.23 5.74 -7.25
CA ASN A 24 2.91 5.33 -7.74
C ASN A 24 2.95 5.01 -9.22
N ARG A 25 2.53 3.80 -9.60
CA ARG A 25 2.46 3.39 -11.01
C ARG A 25 1.40 4.19 -11.77
N TYR A 26 0.28 4.46 -11.12
CA TYR A 26 -0.86 5.20 -11.67
C TYR A 26 -1.24 6.32 -10.72
N THR A 27 -1.41 7.54 -11.23
CA THR A 27 -1.75 8.72 -10.42
C THR A 27 -3.16 8.68 -9.85
N ASN A 28 -4.03 7.87 -10.44
CA ASN A 28 -5.43 7.71 -10.05
C ASN A 28 -5.69 6.42 -9.24
N ILE A 29 -4.65 5.67 -8.87
CA ILE A 29 -4.76 4.44 -8.07
C ILE A 29 -3.82 4.58 -6.87
N LEU A 30 -4.32 5.22 -5.82
CA LEU A 30 -3.54 5.58 -4.64
C LEU A 30 -4.03 4.80 -3.42
N PRO A 31 -3.13 4.44 -2.49
CA PRO A 31 -3.50 3.73 -1.29
C PRO A 31 -4.15 4.67 -0.28
N TYR A 32 -5.23 4.22 0.37
CA TYR A 32 -5.82 4.99 1.47
C TYR A 32 -4.93 4.96 2.72
N ASP A 33 -4.81 6.09 3.41
CA ASP A 33 -3.90 6.24 4.56
C ASP A 33 -4.24 5.31 5.74
N PHE A 34 -5.53 5.12 6.01
CA PHE A 34 -5.99 4.34 7.17
C PHE A 34 -5.63 2.84 7.08
N SER A 35 -5.45 2.32 5.87
CA SER A 35 -5.17 0.91 5.61
C SER A 35 -3.85 0.67 4.88
N ARG A 36 -3.07 1.71 4.58
CA ARG A 36 -1.81 1.53 3.85
C ARG A 36 -0.83 0.67 4.63
N VAL A 37 -0.05 -0.12 3.91
CA VAL A 37 1.09 -0.81 4.48
C VAL A 37 2.19 0.21 4.76
N LYS A 38 2.77 0.18 5.96
CA LYS A 38 3.90 1.03 6.35
C LYS A 38 5.16 0.18 6.45
N LEU A 39 6.19 0.54 5.70
CA LEU A 39 7.49 -0.12 5.78
C LEU A 39 8.24 0.31 7.04
N ILE A 40 9.00 -0.60 7.62
CA ILE A 40 9.91 -0.27 8.72
C ILE A 40 11.08 0.52 8.14
N SER A 41 11.20 1.79 8.52
CA SER A 41 12.33 2.64 8.13
C SER A 41 13.54 2.36 9.03
N MET A 42 14.74 2.30 8.44
CA MET A 42 16.00 2.20 9.19
C MET A 42 16.56 3.57 9.60
N HIS A 43 16.18 4.63 8.89
CA HIS A 43 16.83 5.95 9.00
C HIS A 43 15.85 7.12 9.19
N ASN A 44 14.54 6.86 9.30
CA ASN A 44 13.49 7.88 9.41
C ASN A 44 13.49 8.91 8.27
N ASP A 45 14.01 8.55 7.09
CA ASP A 45 13.96 9.42 5.91
C ASP A 45 12.50 9.65 5.48
N GLU A 46 12.19 10.86 5.01
CA GLU A 46 10.84 11.19 4.54
C GLU A 46 10.42 10.25 3.39
N GLY A 47 9.22 9.68 3.49
CA GLY A 47 8.69 8.74 2.51
C GLY A 47 9.32 7.34 2.53
N SER A 48 10.28 7.04 3.43
CA SER A 48 10.88 5.70 3.54
C SER A 48 9.92 4.62 4.04
N ASP A 49 8.83 5.02 4.71
CA ASP A 49 7.77 4.12 5.16
C ASP A 49 6.73 3.82 4.07
N TYR A 50 6.83 4.48 2.91
CA TYR A 50 5.78 4.46 1.89
C TYR A 50 5.98 3.35 0.86
N ILE A 51 4.89 2.60 0.63
CA ILE A 51 4.69 1.73 -0.53
C ILE A 51 3.21 1.81 -0.93
N ASN A 52 2.93 1.76 -2.24
CA ASN A 52 1.55 1.71 -2.74
C ASN A 52 0.97 0.30 -2.51
N ALA A 53 0.45 0.11 -1.31
CA ALA A 53 -0.20 -1.12 -0.89
C ALA A 53 -1.17 -0.85 0.27
N ASN A 54 -2.28 -1.60 0.33
CA ASN A 54 -3.24 -1.58 1.43
C ASN A 54 -3.47 -2.98 1.98
N TYR A 55 -3.75 -3.05 3.29
CA TYR A 55 -4.35 -4.24 3.89
C TYR A 55 -5.81 -4.35 3.46
N ILE A 56 -6.20 -5.55 3.04
CA ILE A 56 -7.61 -5.90 2.78
C ILE A 56 -8.06 -6.90 3.86
N PRO A 57 -9.20 -6.63 4.52
CA PRO A 57 -9.84 -7.58 5.42
C PRO A 57 -10.25 -8.85 4.66
N GLY A 58 -9.94 -10.01 5.22
CA GLY A 58 -10.47 -11.28 4.75
C GLY A 58 -11.63 -11.76 5.62
N TYR A 59 -11.98 -13.04 5.47
CA TYR A 59 -13.10 -13.63 6.19
C TYR A 59 -12.80 -13.81 7.69
N LYS A 60 -11.55 -14.08 8.05
CA LYS A 60 -11.16 -14.39 9.43
C LYS A 60 -10.42 -13.24 10.11
N HIS A 61 -9.68 -12.44 9.34
CA HIS A 61 -8.80 -11.41 9.89
C HIS A 61 -8.98 -10.05 9.21
N ALA A 62 -8.97 -8.97 9.99
CA ALA A 62 -9.08 -7.59 9.48
C ALA A 62 -7.90 -7.17 8.57
N LYS A 63 -6.79 -7.91 8.63
CA LYS A 63 -5.63 -7.77 7.74
C LYS A 63 -5.27 -9.18 7.28
N GLU A 64 -5.88 -9.65 6.21
CA GLU A 64 -5.65 -11.02 5.70
C GLU A 64 -4.92 -10.99 4.36
N TYR A 65 -5.15 -9.94 3.59
CA TYR A 65 -4.53 -9.77 2.28
C TYR A 65 -3.80 -8.43 2.21
N ILE A 66 -2.83 -8.38 1.31
CA ILE A 66 -2.18 -7.13 0.89
C ILE A 66 -2.45 -6.98 -0.60
N ALA A 67 -3.13 -5.90 -0.97
CA ALA A 67 -3.22 -5.47 -2.36
C ALA A 67 -2.14 -4.42 -2.63
N THR A 68 -1.39 -4.60 -3.71
CA THR A 68 -0.32 -3.68 -4.11
C THR A 68 -0.25 -3.57 -5.63
N GLN A 69 0.27 -2.44 -6.10
CA GLN A 69 0.60 -2.27 -7.52
C GLN A 69 1.74 -3.22 -7.94
N GLY A 70 1.85 -3.51 -9.23
CA GLY A 70 3.06 -4.12 -9.78
C GLY A 70 4.30 -3.24 -9.48
N PRO A 71 5.39 -3.78 -8.90
CA PRO A 71 6.53 -2.98 -8.47
C PRO A 71 7.18 -2.25 -9.65
N LEU A 72 7.59 -1.01 -9.41
CA LEU A 72 8.36 -0.19 -10.35
C LEU A 72 9.86 -0.54 -10.21
N PRO A 73 10.71 -0.19 -11.19
CA PRO A 73 12.16 -0.34 -11.04
C PRO A 73 12.69 0.25 -9.72
N GLU A 74 12.21 1.43 -9.35
CA GLU A 74 12.57 2.19 -8.16
C GLU A 74 11.94 1.66 -6.86
N THR A 75 10.81 0.94 -6.92
CA THR A 75 10.11 0.40 -5.72
C THR A 75 10.35 -1.09 -5.49
N ARG A 76 11.21 -1.74 -6.30
CA ARG A 76 11.48 -3.18 -6.20
C ARG A 76 12.02 -3.60 -4.83
N ASN A 77 12.93 -2.82 -4.26
CA ASN A 77 13.51 -3.10 -2.95
C ASN A 77 12.48 -2.93 -1.83
N ASP A 78 11.64 -1.88 -1.92
CA ASP A 78 10.54 -1.63 -1.00
C ASP A 78 9.51 -2.77 -1.03
N PHE A 79 9.20 -3.28 -2.22
CA PHE A 79 8.32 -4.44 -2.41
C PHE A 79 8.87 -5.70 -1.72
N TRP A 80 10.15 -6.04 -1.95
CA TRP A 80 10.73 -7.21 -1.29
C TRP A 80 10.88 -7.02 0.22
N ARG A 81 11.16 -5.80 0.69
CA ARG A 81 11.14 -5.47 2.11
C ARG A 81 9.75 -5.73 2.71
N MET A 82 8.68 -5.29 2.03
CA MET A 82 7.31 -5.59 2.43
C MET A 82 7.08 -7.11 2.55
N VAL A 83 7.40 -7.86 1.50
CA VAL A 83 7.18 -9.31 1.47
C VAL A 83 7.95 -10.00 2.60
N LEU A 84 9.23 -9.67 2.79
CA LEU A 84 10.05 -10.27 3.84
C LEU A 84 9.53 -9.95 5.24
N THR A 85 9.21 -8.67 5.51
CA THR A 85 8.68 -8.24 6.82
C THR A 85 7.37 -8.95 7.18
N PHE A 86 6.50 -9.18 6.19
CA PHE A 86 5.18 -9.74 6.42
C PHE A 86 5.04 -11.23 6.12
N SER A 87 6.07 -11.89 5.58
CA SER A 87 6.06 -13.33 5.24
C SER A 87 5.76 -14.30 6.39
N ASN A 88 6.04 -13.90 7.65
CA ASN A 88 5.76 -14.72 8.83
C ASN A 88 4.29 -14.73 9.24
N SER A 89 3.48 -13.81 8.70
CA SER A 89 2.04 -13.78 8.85
C SER A 89 1.46 -14.20 7.50
N LEU A 90 0.56 -15.18 7.46
CA LEU A 90 0.04 -15.79 6.23
C LEU A 90 -0.81 -14.80 5.39
N PHE A 91 -0.22 -13.75 4.84
CA PHE A 91 -0.89 -12.79 3.96
C PHE A 91 -0.81 -13.32 2.53
N SER A 92 -1.96 -13.47 1.86
CA SER A 92 -1.93 -13.72 0.41
C SER A 92 -1.74 -12.39 -0.31
N LEU A 93 -0.75 -12.32 -1.20
CA LEU A 93 -0.44 -11.12 -1.98
C LEU A 93 -1.36 -11.05 -3.21
N LEU A 94 -2.10 -9.94 -3.33
CA LEU A 94 -2.88 -9.63 -4.52
C LEU A 94 -2.16 -8.55 -5.33
N LEU A 95 -1.65 -8.93 -6.50
CA LEU A 95 -1.07 -7.97 -7.45
C LEU A 95 -2.20 -7.37 -8.29
N LEU A 96 -2.37 -6.05 -8.18
CA LEU A 96 -3.27 -5.31 -9.07
C LEU A 96 -2.53 -5.05 -10.38
N ASN A 97 -2.84 -5.85 -11.39
CA ASN A 97 -2.55 -5.55 -12.79
C ASN A 97 -3.77 -4.84 -13.36
N VAL A 98 -3.67 -3.53 -13.55
CA VAL A 98 -4.62 -2.76 -14.36
C VAL A 98 -3.94 -2.44 -15.67
#